data_AF-A0A1N7R4X1-F1
#
_entry.id   AF-A0A1N7R4X1-F1
#
_cell.length_a   1.000
_cell.length_b   1.000
_cell.length_c   1.000
_cell.angle_alpha   90.00
_cell.angle_beta   90.00
_cell.angle_gamma   90.00
#
_symmetry.space_group_name_H-M   'P 1'
#
loop_
_entity.id
_entity.type
_entity.pdbx_description
1 polymer ?
#
loop_
_entity_poly.entity_id
_entity_poly.type
_entity_poly.pdbx_seq_one_letter_code
_entity_poly.pdbx_strand_id
1 'polypeptide(L)'
;MDSILNSKLINIKWLPARWPLVLQKAMALPKKLRGFRKVMVEGKCFYWRFASVIDIRPAMQKQNRLSVDFGWYDTWLYINDDPAHRPPPFVPLVVSPGVVKQAILFALSNRWNTDKKNGLIQLTYKNQQFFIK
;
A
#
# COMPACT_ATOMS: atom_id res chain seq x y z
N MET A 1 40.68 -32.20 64.09
CA MET A 1 40.33 -31.02 64.89
C MET A 1 40.83 -29.84 64.10
N ASP A 2 39.98 -29.27 63.25
CA ASP A 2 40.32 -28.02 62.56
C ASP A 2 39.10 -27.13 62.61
N SER A 3 39.31 -26.04 63.33
CA SER A 3 38.38 -24.99 63.65
C SER A 3 38.56 -23.84 62.65
N ILE A 4 37.54 -22.97 62.67
CA ILE A 4 37.53 -21.58 62.23
C ILE A 4 36.94 -21.33 60.83
N LEU A 5 35.63 -21.11 60.92
CA LEU A 5 34.80 -20.25 60.08
C LEU A 5 35.51 -18.94 59.73
N ASN A 6 35.44 -18.52 58.46
CA ASN A 6 35.50 -17.11 58.15
C ASN A 6 34.46 -16.75 57.08
N SER A 7 33.50 -15.95 57.51
CA SER A 7 32.34 -15.47 56.78
C SER A 7 32.71 -14.24 55.95
N LYS A 8 32.45 -14.30 54.63
CA LYS A 8 32.30 -13.11 53.80
C LYS A 8 31.04 -13.23 52.95
N LEU A 9 30.01 -12.54 53.42
CA LEU A 9 28.79 -12.22 52.67
C LEU A 9 29.16 -11.34 51.47
N ILE A 10 28.89 -11.80 50.25
CA ILE A 10 28.91 -10.95 49.06
C ILE A 10 27.46 -10.71 48.66
N ASN A 11 27.02 -9.48 48.92
CA ASN A 11 25.72 -8.94 48.55
C ASN A 11 25.73 -8.61 47.05
N ILE A 12 25.21 -9.51 46.21
CA ILE A 12 25.10 -9.29 44.77
C ILE A 12 23.81 -8.54 44.49
N LYS A 13 23.90 -7.20 44.39
CA LYS A 13 22.84 -6.36 43.81
C LYS A 13 22.72 -6.69 42.33
N TRP A 14 21.60 -7.30 41.94
CA TRP A 14 21.18 -7.42 40.55
C TRP A 14 20.87 -6.03 39.98
N LEU A 15 21.66 -5.57 39.01
CA LEU A 15 21.30 -4.45 38.15
C LEU A 15 20.53 -5.02 36.95
N PRO A 16 19.31 -4.54 36.64
CA PRO A 16 18.63 -4.96 35.43
C PRO A 16 19.41 -4.45 34.21
N ALA A 17 19.75 -5.39 33.32
CA ALA A 17 20.38 -5.09 32.04
C ALA A 17 19.54 -4.05 31.28
N ARG A 18 20.14 -2.88 31.06
CA ARG A 18 19.56 -1.79 30.27
C ARG A 18 19.68 -2.17 28.80
N TRP A 19 18.67 -2.86 28.28
CA TRP A 19 18.53 -3.05 26.83
C TRP A 19 18.45 -1.67 26.17
N PRO A 20 19.26 -1.36 25.14
CA PRO A 20 19.06 -0.14 24.39
C PRO A 20 17.71 -0.28 23.69
N LEU A 21 16.81 0.66 23.96
CA LEU A 21 15.61 0.90 23.15
C LEU A 21 16.08 1.24 21.74
N VAL A 22 16.26 0.22 20.90
CA VAL A 22 16.32 0.39 19.46
C VAL A 22 14.94 0.90 19.08
N LEU A 23 14.85 2.23 18.99
CA LEU A 23 13.68 2.93 18.49
C LEU A 23 13.44 2.38 17.08
N GLN A 24 12.56 1.38 16.95
CA GLN A 24 12.10 0.91 15.65
C GLN A 24 11.40 2.09 15.01
N LYS A 25 12.16 2.81 14.19
CA LYS A 25 11.63 3.86 13.32
C LYS A 25 10.63 3.14 12.44
N ALA A 26 9.33 3.28 12.75
CA ALA A 26 8.26 2.76 11.92
C ALA A 26 8.61 3.11 10.47
N MET A 27 8.76 2.09 9.62
CA MET A 27 9.22 2.25 8.24
C MET A 27 8.13 2.94 7.43
N ALA A 28 7.96 4.22 7.68
CA ALA A 28 7.05 5.06 6.96
C ALA A 28 7.61 5.19 5.55
N LEU A 29 6.81 4.82 4.55
CA LEU A 29 7.18 4.88 3.13
C LEU A 29 7.97 6.16 2.82
N PRO A 30 9.07 6.12 2.07
CA PRO A 30 9.81 7.33 1.70
C PRO A 30 8.86 8.44 1.22
N LYS A 31 9.02 9.70 1.70
CA LYS A 31 8.11 10.82 1.35
C LYS A 31 7.87 10.93 -0.16
N LYS A 32 8.90 10.65 -0.97
CA LYS A 32 8.86 10.63 -2.44
C LYS A 32 7.91 9.59 -3.04
N LEU A 33 7.62 8.51 -2.31
CA LEU A 33 6.77 7.39 -2.76
C LEU A 33 5.29 7.54 -2.34
N ARG A 34 4.97 8.52 -1.47
CA ARG A 34 3.59 8.75 -0.98
C ARG A 34 2.77 9.69 -1.87
N GLY A 35 3.41 10.34 -2.85
CA GLY A 35 2.79 11.35 -3.71
C GLY A 35 2.21 10.81 -5.00
N PHE A 36 1.47 11.66 -5.70
CA PHE A 36 1.08 11.41 -7.09
C PHE A 36 2.30 11.43 -8.01
N ARG A 37 2.35 10.47 -8.93
CA ARG A 37 3.34 10.33 -9.99
C ARG A 37 2.73 10.83 -11.30
N LYS A 38 3.53 11.49 -12.13
CA LYS A 38 3.10 11.99 -13.43
C LYS A 38 3.14 10.87 -14.48
N VAL A 39 2.17 10.85 -15.39
CA VAL A 39 2.17 10.00 -16.59
C VAL A 39 1.56 10.76 -17.77
N MET A 40 2.14 10.59 -18.96
CA MET A 40 1.61 11.16 -20.20
C MET A 40 0.91 10.06 -21.00
N VAL A 41 -0.31 10.33 -21.45
CA VAL A 41 -1.13 9.45 -22.30
C VAL A 41 -1.79 10.30 -23.37
N GLU A 42 -1.60 9.98 -24.65
CA GLU A 42 -2.18 10.72 -25.78
C GLU A 42 -1.95 12.25 -25.71
N GLY A 43 -0.76 12.68 -25.31
CA GLY A 43 -0.42 14.10 -25.15
C GLY A 43 -1.05 14.78 -23.93
N LYS A 44 -1.96 14.10 -23.19
CA LYS A 44 -2.57 14.61 -21.97
C LYS A 44 -1.77 14.17 -20.73
N CYS A 45 -1.68 15.08 -19.76
CA CYS A 45 -0.99 14.85 -18.50
C CYS A 45 -1.96 14.31 -17.44
N PHE A 46 -1.56 13.22 -16.79
CA PHE A 46 -2.27 12.61 -15.67
C PHE A 46 -1.35 12.46 -14.46
N TYR A 47 -1.97 12.42 -13.29
CA TYR A 47 -1.35 12.14 -12.02
C TYR A 47 -1.96 10.88 -11.44
N TRP A 48 -1.13 9.95 -10.97
CA TRP A 48 -1.61 8.72 -10.36
C TRP A 48 -0.91 8.36 -9.06
N ARG A 49 -1.57 7.65 -8.16
CA ARG A 49 -0.97 7.06 -6.96
C ARG A 49 -1.59 5.72 -6.64
N PHE A 50 -0.87 4.93 -5.85
CA PHE A 50 -1.37 3.70 -5.26
C PHE A 50 -1.79 3.98 -3.82
N ALA A 51 -3.07 3.75 -3.50
CA ALA A 51 -3.62 3.88 -2.15
C ALA A 51 -4.77 2.87 -1.99
N SER A 52 -4.41 1.58 -1.90
CA SER A 52 -5.30 0.40 -1.99
C SER A 52 -5.96 0.18 -3.36
N VAL A 53 -6.33 1.27 -4.02
CA VAL A 53 -6.71 1.34 -5.44
C VAL A 53 -5.74 2.25 -6.19
N ILE A 54 -5.70 2.16 -7.52
CA ILE A 54 -4.98 3.13 -8.34
C ILE A 54 -5.90 4.34 -8.50
N ASP A 55 -5.49 5.48 -7.94
CA ASP A 55 -6.19 6.76 -8.05
C ASP A 55 -5.52 7.57 -9.16
N ILE A 56 -6.24 7.80 -10.26
CA ILE A 56 -5.76 8.50 -11.47
C ILE A 56 -6.60 9.76 -11.69
N ARG A 57 -5.94 10.89 -11.97
CA ARG A 57 -6.57 12.20 -12.13
C ARG A 57 -5.96 12.97 -13.30
N PRO A 58 -6.75 13.60 -14.18
CA PRO A 58 -6.25 14.55 -15.16
C PRO A 58 -5.58 15.75 -14.47
N ALA A 59 -4.52 16.29 -15.07
CA ALA A 59 -3.81 17.44 -14.50
C ALA A 59 -4.69 18.69 -14.35
N MET A 60 -5.58 18.92 -15.33
CA MET A 60 -6.44 20.11 -15.38
C MET A 60 -7.68 19.96 -14.50
N GLN A 61 -8.25 18.74 -14.38
CA GLN A 61 -9.48 18.47 -13.65
C GLN A 61 -9.23 17.52 -12.47
N LYS A 62 -8.67 18.03 -11.37
CA LYS A 62 -8.29 17.21 -10.19
C LYS A 62 -9.46 16.54 -9.46
N GLN A 63 -10.69 17.01 -9.71
CA GLN A 63 -11.94 16.43 -9.21
C GLN A 63 -12.44 15.28 -10.10
N ASN A 64 -11.94 15.20 -11.34
CA ASN A 64 -12.20 14.09 -12.24
C ASN A 64 -11.27 12.92 -11.90
N ARG A 65 -11.85 11.75 -11.66
CA ARG A 65 -11.14 10.61 -11.08
C ARG A 65 -11.47 9.32 -11.83
N LEU A 66 -10.41 8.59 -12.16
CA LEU A 66 -10.44 7.20 -12.53
C LEU A 66 -9.88 6.39 -11.35
N SER A 67 -10.67 5.45 -10.85
CA SER A 67 -10.25 4.53 -9.80
C SER A 67 -10.13 3.13 -10.38
N VAL A 68 -9.00 2.47 -10.16
CA VAL A 68 -8.79 1.08 -10.61
C VAL A 68 -8.62 0.19 -9.39
N ASP A 69 -9.57 -0.73 -9.20
CA ASP A 69 -9.50 -1.82 -8.25
C ASP A 69 -8.84 -3.04 -8.92
N PHE A 70 -7.74 -3.53 -8.36
CA PHE A 70 -7.02 -4.71 -8.87
C PHE A 70 -7.11 -5.88 -7.89
N GLY A 71 -8.11 -5.85 -6.99
CA GLY A 71 -8.40 -6.94 -6.07
C GLY A 71 -7.31 -7.19 -5.03
N TRP A 72 -6.47 -6.20 -4.76
CA TRP A 72 -5.46 -6.32 -3.72
C TRP A 72 -6.12 -6.21 -2.35
N TYR A 73 -5.75 -7.14 -1.48
CA TYR A 73 -6.12 -7.14 -0.08
C TYR A 73 -4.92 -7.61 0.74
N ASP A 74 -4.86 -7.17 1.98
CA ASP A 74 -3.84 -7.62 2.92
C ASP A 74 -4.31 -8.93 3.58
N THR A 75 -3.68 -10.05 3.24
CA THR A 75 -4.00 -11.37 3.81
C THR A 75 -3.89 -11.41 5.33
N TRP A 76 -3.07 -10.54 5.94
CA TRP A 76 -2.93 -10.47 7.40
C TRP A 76 -4.21 -10.00 8.08
N LEU A 77 -5.04 -9.22 7.40
CA LEU A 77 -6.34 -8.78 7.92
C LEU A 77 -7.34 -9.93 8.07
N TYR A 78 -7.09 -11.06 7.42
CA TYR A 78 -8.02 -12.21 7.35
C TYR A 78 -7.45 -13.48 8.00
N ILE A 79 -6.36 -13.36 8.77
CA ILE A 79 -5.66 -14.54 9.32
C ILE A 79 -6.50 -15.28 10.38
N ASN A 80 -7.39 -14.55 11.07
CA ASN A 80 -8.30 -15.07 12.09
C ASN A 80 -9.72 -15.33 11.57
N ASP A 81 -10.00 -14.97 10.31
CA ASP A 81 -11.33 -15.16 9.73
C ASP A 81 -11.53 -16.59 9.25
N ASP A 82 -12.79 -17.03 9.31
CA ASP A 82 -13.26 -18.28 8.71
C ASP A 82 -12.78 -18.34 7.24
N PRO A 83 -12.13 -19.43 6.81
CA PRO A 83 -11.73 -19.62 5.42
C PRO A 83 -12.84 -19.34 4.39
N ALA A 84 -14.11 -19.55 4.73
CA ALA A 84 -15.25 -19.25 3.87
C ALA A 84 -15.48 -17.75 3.63
N HIS A 85 -15.01 -16.88 4.53
CA HIS A 85 -15.11 -15.42 4.41
C HIS A 85 -13.85 -14.77 3.84
N ARG A 86 -12.80 -15.54 3.57
CA ARG A 86 -11.57 -15.00 3.00
C ARG A 86 -11.80 -14.59 1.54
N PRO A 87 -11.27 -13.44 1.12
CA PRO A 87 -11.30 -13.07 -0.29
C PRO A 87 -10.59 -14.13 -1.15
N PRO A 88 -11.02 -14.32 -2.42
CA PRO A 88 -10.44 -15.31 -3.32
C PRO A 88 -8.93 -15.08 -3.50
N PRO A 89 -8.13 -16.15 -3.69
CA PRO A 89 -6.69 -16.01 -3.90
C PRO A 89 -6.39 -15.02 -5.02
N PHE A 90 -5.62 -13.97 -4.69
CA PHE A 90 -5.20 -12.95 -5.65
C PHE A 90 -3.77 -13.20 -6.13
N VAL A 91 -3.53 -12.94 -7.41
CA VAL A 91 -2.17 -12.90 -7.96
C VAL A 91 -1.68 -11.45 -7.85
N PRO A 92 -0.61 -11.18 -7.09
CA PRO A 92 -0.09 -9.82 -6.94
C PRO A 92 0.34 -9.24 -8.28
N LEU A 93 -0.41 -8.25 -8.75
CA LEU A 93 -0.03 -7.45 -9.90
C LEU A 93 1.00 -6.40 -9.46
N VAL A 94 2.16 -6.39 -10.12
CA VAL A 94 3.09 -5.28 -10.00
C VAL A 94 2.50 -4.08 -10.74
N VAL A 95 2.00 -3.10 -9.98
CA VAL A 95 1.46 -1.85 -10.55
C VAL A 95 2.60 -1.04 -11.15
N SER A 96 2.72 -1.12 -12.48
CA SER A 96 3.68 -0.35 -13.26
C SER A 96 3.02 0.86 -13.92
N PRO A 97 3.78 1.89 -14.33
CA PRO A 97 3.26 2.97 -15.17
C PRO A 97 2.59 2.45 -16.46
N GLY A 98 3.01 1.29 -16.97
CA GLY A 98 2.40 0.65 -18.14
C GLY A 98 0.95 0.22 -17.89
N VAL A 99 0.69 -0.42 -16.75
CA VAL A 99 -0.67 -0.80 -16.31
C VAL A 99 -1.56 0.45 -16.17
N VAL A 100 -1.01 1.52 -15.59
CA VAL A 100 -1.72 2.80 -15.44
C VAL A 100 -2.08 3.40 -16.80
N LYS A 101 -1.16 3.37 -17.77
CA LYS A 101 -1.44 3.82 -19.13
C LYS A 101 -2.56 3.02 -19.78
N GLN A 102 -2.54 1.70 -19.65
CA GLN A 102 -3.60 0.84 -20.20
C GLN A 102 -4.96 1.13 -19.56
N ALA A 103 -5.01 1.33 -18.24
CA ALA A 103 -6.24 1.72 -17.55
C ALA A 103 -6.80 3.06 -18.07
N ILE A 104 -5.94 4.06 -18.29
CA ILE A 104 -6.34 5.35 -18.86
C ILE A 104 -6.89 5.18 -20.26
N LEU A 105 -6.19 4.46 -21.14
CA LEU A 105 -6.64 4.21 -22.51
C LEU A 105 -7.99 3.48 -22.53
N PHE A 106 -8.15 2.46 -21.70
CA PHE A 106 -9.41 1.74 -21.56
C PHE A 106 -10.54 2.65 -21.07
N ALA A 107 -10.29 3.52 -20.09
CA ALA A 107 -11.30 4.46 -19.63
C ALA A 107 -11.69 5.47 -20.73
N LEU A 108 -10.70 6.00 -21.46
CA LEU A 108 -10.95 6.94 -22.58
C LEU A 108 -11.77 6.29 -23.69
N SER A 109 -11.46 5.04 -24.07
CA SER A 109 -12.25 4.30 -25.06
C SER A 109 -13.68 4.04 -24.58
N ASN A 110 -13.88 3.98 -23.26
CA ASN A 110 -15.18 3.83 -22.61
C ASN A 110 -15.82 5.16 -22.20
N ARG A 111 -15.60 6.21 -23.00
CA ARG A 111 -16.23 7.53 -22.87
C ARG A 111 -15.92 8.27 -21.57
N TRP A 112 -14.81 7.96 -20.91
CA TRP A 112 -14.34 8.79 -19.80
C TRP A 112 -13.91 10.17 -20.33
N ASN A 113 -14.73 11.19 -20.07
CA ASN A 113 -14.44 12.55 -20.47
C ASN A 113 -13.57 13.24 -19.40
N THR A 114 -12.29 13.44 -19.71
CA THR A 114 -11.29 14.06 -18.81
C THR A 114 -11.51 15.56 -18.60
N ASP A 115 -12.28 16.21 -19.47
CA ASP A 115 -12.46 17.65 -19.49
C ASP A 115 -13.66 18.07 -18.62
N LYS A 116 -14.52 17.11 -18.24
CA LYS A 116 -15.54 17.30 -17.21
C LYS A 116 -14.89 17.54 -15.85
N LYS A 117 -15.47 18.47 -15.09
CA LYS A 117 -15.00 18.83 -13.73
C LYS A 117 -15.13 17.67 -12.74
N ASN A 118 -16.26 16.96 -12.72
CA ASN A 118 -16.60 15.94 -11.71
C ASN A 118 -16.86 14.56 -12.33
N GLY A 119 -16.00 14.10 -13.24
CA GLY A 119 -16.08 12.73 -13.75
C GLY A 119 -15.65 11.71 -12.70
N LEU A 120 -16.40 10.62 -12.53
CA LEU A 120 -15.96 9.46 -11.76
C LEU A 120 -16.16 8.22 -12.62
N ILE A 121 -15.09 7.46 -12.83
CA ILE A 121 -15.16 6.15 -13.45
C ILE A 121 -14.42 5.15 -12.56
N GLN A 122 -15.00 3.98 -12.39
CA GLN A 122 -14.44 2.90 -11.59
C GLN A 122 -14.18 1.71 -12.51
N LEU A 123 -12.96 1.19 -12.46
CA LEU A 123 -12.54 0.00 -13.18
C LEU A 123 -12.20 -1.10 -12.19
N THR A 124 -12.45 -2.33 -12.60
CA THR A 124 -11.91 -3.53 -11.96
C THR A 124 -10.91 -4.18 -12.91
N TYR A 125 -9.76 -4.60 -12.39
CA TYR A 125 -8.74 -5.34 -13.14
C TYR A 125 -8.70 -6.77 -12.64
N LYS A 126 -9.07 -7.72 -13.51
CA LYS A 126 -9.10 -9.16 -13.21
C LYS A 126 -8.64 -9.93 -14.43
N ASN A 127 -7.89 -11.01 -14.23
CA ASN A 127 -7.44 -11.88 -15.32
C ASN A 127 -6.76 -11.11 -16.48
N GLN A 128 -5.94 -10.13 -16.14
CA GLN A 128 -5.24 -9.25 -17.10
C GLN A 128 -6.14 -8.33 -17.94
N GLN A 129 -7.41 -8.17 -17.58
CA GLN A 129 -8.39 -7.39 -18.31
C GLN A 129 -9.04 -6.33 -17.41
N PHE A 130 -9.43 -5.21 -18.03
CA PHE A 130 -10.18 -4.14 -17.37
C PHE A 130 -11.68 -4.29 -17.62
N PHE A 131 -12.47 -4.00 -16.60
CA PHE A 131 -13.93 -3.99 -16.64
C PHE A 131 -14.44 -2.69 -16.03
N ILE A 132 -15.48 -2.10 -16.60
CA ILE A 132 -16.18 -0.98 -15.96
C ILE A 132 -17.05 -1.54 -14.85
N LYS A 133 -17.09 -0.84 -13.72
CA LYS A 133 -17.98 -1.13 -12.60
C LYS A 133 -19.29 -0.37 -12.73
#